data_AF-A0A139L206-F1
#
_entry.id   AF-A0A139L206-F1
#
_cell.length_a   1.000
_cell.length_b   1.000
_cell.length_c   1.000
_cell.angle_alpha   90.00
_cell.angle_beta   90.00
_cell.angle_gamma   90.00
#
_symmetry.space_group_name_H-M   'P 1'
#
loop_
_entity.id
_entity.type
_entity.pdbx_description
1 polymer ?
#
loop_
_entity_poly.entity_id
_entity_poly.type
_entity_poly.pdbx_seq_one_letter_code
_entity_poly.pdbx_strand_id
1 'polypeptide(L)'
;MKITPKFTFVSGSFDTDEVKMLCLPSDNHGKVDLCIKEKDCAWNIPIGGVKLHDRDLYVDFKATLEDATNLGNEIARRWNEHEEWHECKEDTDDVPKTFEWCLLRVEYVCDGEKVVDYLTSSWNFGWTGDYLDKIADNYEDYKITHWKHINRPKGVEE
;
A
#
# COMPACT_ATOMS: atom_id res chain seq x y z
N MET A 1 7.63 1.61 12.85
CA MET A 1 8.76 2.58 12.97
C MET A 1 8.29 3.86 13.67
N LYS A 2 9.00 4.35 14.70
CA LYS A 2 8.57 5.53 15.46
C LYS A 2 9.07 6.86 14.89
N ILE A 3 8.16 7.80 14.62
CA ILE A 3 8.47 9.16 14.15
C ILE A 3 8.07 10.19 15.20
N THR A 4 8.97 11.11 15.54
CA THR A 4 8.73 12.17 16.54
C THR A 4 8.82 13.53 15.86
N PRO A 5 7.69 14.13 15.46
CA PRO A 5 7.71 15.45 14.88
C PRO A 5 7.94 16.53 15.94
N LYS A 6 8.56 17.65 15.54
CA LYS A 6 8.85 18.79 16.42
C LYS A 6 7.98 19.97 16.04
N PHE A 7 6.97 20.27 16.86
CA PHE A 7 6.12 21.45 16.71
C PHE A 7 6.26 22.37 17.91
N THR A 8 6.14 23.68 17.68
CA THR A 8 6.37 24.72 18.70
C THR A 8 5.48 24.58 19.93
N PHE A 9 4.26 24.05 19.77
CA PHE A 9 3.26 23.97 20.84
C PHE A 9 2.65 22.56 21.01
N VAL A 10 3.16 21.57 20.29
CA VAL A 10 2.65 20.21 20.32
C VAL A 10 3.82 19.24 20.36
N SER A 11 3.80 18.34 21.34
CA SER A 11 4.72 17.22 21.46
C SER A 11 3.99 15.91 21.23
N GLY A 12 4.58 15.01 20.47
CA GLY A 12 4.03 13.69 20.22
C GLY A 12 4.96 12.86 19.36
N SER A 13 4.66 11.58 19.25
CA SER A 13 5.35 10.64 18.39
C SER A 13 4.34 9.61 17.96
N PHE A 14 4.39 9.18 16.70
CA PHE A 14 3.51 8.12 16.21
C PHE A 14 4.32 6.94 15.69
N ASP A 15 3.77 5.74 15.85
CA ASP A 15 4.32 4.54 15.22
C ASP A 15 3.68 4.31 13.84
N THR A 16 4.49 4.25 12.79
CA THR A 16 4.04 3.99 11.42
C THR A 16 3.22 2.71 11.27
N ASP A 17 3.38 1.77 12.19
CA ASP A 17 2.73 0.46 12.12
C ASP A 17 1.30 0.51 12.70
N GLU A 18 0.98 1.55 13.48
CA GLU A 18 -0.32 1.71 14.15
C GLU A 18 -1.15 2.88 13.60
N VAL A 19 -0.61 3.64 12.65
CA VAL A 19 -1.30 4.81 12.11
C VAL A 19 -2.20 4.50 10.93
N LYS A 20 -3.30 5.26 10.83
CA LYS A 20 -4.19 5.27 9.68
C LYS A 20 -4.05 6.57 8.90
N MET A 21 -4.20 6.49 7.58
CA MET A 21 -4.33 7.66 6.73
C MET A 21 -5.80 8.08 6.62
N LEU A 22 -6.05 9.38 6.64
CA LEU A 22 -7.35 10.01 6.45
C LEU A 22 -7.26 11.00 5.28
N CYS A 23 -8.30 11.02 4.45
CA CYS A 23 -8.53 12.11 3.50
C CYS A 23 -9.48 13.13 4.14
N LEU A 24 -9.05 14.38 4.24
CA LEU A 24 -9.82 15.47 4.85
C LEU A 24 -10.01 16.60 3.82
N PRO A 25 -11.12 16.61 3.08
CA PRO A 25 -11.47 17.74 2.24
C PRO A 25 -11.92 18.93 3.10
N SER A 26 -11.40 20.11 2.78
CA SER A 26 -11.74 21.36 3.44
C SER A 26 -12.14 22.41 2.41
N ASP A 27 -13.43 22.45 2.16
CA ASP A 27 -14.03 23.35 1.17
C ASP A 27 -13.78 24.83 1.49
N ASN A 28 -13.96 25.22 2.76
CA ASN A 28 -13.75 26.60 3.22
C ASN A 28 -12.28 27.05 3.10
N HIS A 29 -11.35 26.11 3.07
CA HIS A 29 -9.91 26.37 2.99
C HIS A 29 -9.31 26.02 1.63
N GLY A 30 -10.12 25.59 0.66
CA GLY A 30 -9.64 25.34 -0.70
C GLY A 30 -8.63 24.21 -0.82
N LYS A 31 -8.73 23.17 0.03
CA LYS A 31 -7.72 22.11 0.09
C LYS A 31 -8.30 20.73 0.39
N VAL A 32 -7.58 19.69 -0.04
CA VAL A 32 -7.83 18.29 0.34
C VAL A 32 -6.53 17.77 0.94
N ASP A 33 -6.53 17.51 2.26
CA ASP A 33 -5.34 17.07 2.99
C ASP A 33 -5.34 15.56 3.21
N LEU A 34 -4.18 14.94 3.05
CA LEU A 34 -3.89 13.59 3.54
C LEU A 34 -3.26 13.70 4.92
N CYS A 35 -3.91 13.11 5.91
CA CYS A 35 -3.51 13.19 7.30
C CYS A 35 -3.23 11.83 7.90
N ILE A 36 -2.23 11.76 8.78
CA ILE A 36 -1.98 10.59 9.63
C ILE A 36 -2.80 10.74 10.91
N LYS A 37 -3.47 9.65 11.29
CA LYS A 37 -4.22 9.48 12.53
C LYS A 37 -3.66 8.31 13.33
N GLU A 38 -3.15 8.62 14.50
CA GLU A 38 -2.82 7.62 15.51
C GLU A 38 -3.99 7.47 16.51
N LYS A 39 -4.18 6.25 17.03
CA LYS A 39 -5.37 5.84 17.79
C LYS A 39 -5.66 6.73 19.01
N ASP A 40 -4.62 7.14 19.73
CA ASP A 40 -4.74 7.92 20.98
C ASP A 40 -4.39 9.40 20.78
N CYS A 41 -4.26 9.83 19.52
CA CYS A 41 -3.78 11.15 19.17
C CYS A 41 -4.96 12.05 18.83
N ALA A 42 -5.20 13.10 19.63
CA ALA A 42 -6.38 13.97 19.49
C ALA A 42 -6.38 14.84 18.22
N TRP A 43 -5.29 14.86 17.47
CA TRP A 43 -5.07 15.71 16.31
C TRP A 43 -4.69 14.87 15.09
N ASN A 44 -4.94 15.41 13.89
CA ASN A 44 -4.64 14.76 12.62
C ASN A 44 -3.42 15.47 12.03
N ILE A 45 -2.36 14.72 11.72
CA ILE A 45 -1.11 15.30 11.25
C ILE A 45 -1.13 15.35 9.72
N PRO A 46 -1.22 16.54 9.08
CA PRO A 46 -1.18 16.63 7.63
C PRO A 46 0.22 16.28 7.11
N ILE A 47 0.29 15.42 6.11
CA ILE A 47 1.55 14.96 5.50
C ILE A 47 1.61 15.22 3.99
N GLY A 48 0.49 15.54 3.37
CA GLY A 48 0.40 15.85 1.96
C GLY A 48 -0.95 16.44 1.60
N GLY A 49 -1.07 16.95 0.38
CA GLY A 49 -2.33 17.45 -0.16
C GLY A 49 -2.58 16.92 -1.56
N VAL A 50 -3.85 16.75 -1.92
CA VAL A 50 -4.28 16.35 -3.27
C VAL A 50 -4.72 17.60 -4.02
N LYS A 51 -3.89 18.03 -4.97
CA LYS A 51 -4.13 19.21 -5.81
C LYS A 51 -4.21 18.78 -7.28
N LEU A 52 -5.38 18.93 -7.89
CA LEU A 52 -5.67 18.54 -9.29
C LEU A 52 -5.90 19.75 -10.21
N HIS A 53 -5.48 20.94 -9.77
CA HIS A 53 -5.55 22.18 -10.53
C HIS A 53 -4.17 22.87 -10.48
N ASP A 54 -3.84 23.67 -11.48
CA ASP A 54 -2.56 24.39 -11.55
C ASP A 54 -2.67 25.78 -10.89
N ARG A 55 -3.74 26.50 -11.22
CA ARG A 55 -4.04 27.84 -10.73
C ARG A 55 -4.64 27.77 -9.33
N ASP A 56 -4.10 28.54 -8.40
CA ASP A 56 -4.60 28.65 -7.02
C ASP A 56 -5.86 29.54 -6.92
N LEU A 57 -6.81 29.33 -7.83
CA LEU A 57 -8.10 30.01 -7.85
C LEU A 57 -9.16 29.10 -7.22
N TYR A 58 -10.01 29.69 -6.39
CA TYR A 58 -11.08 28.96 -5.69
C TYR A 58 -12.06 28.27 -6.66
N VAL A 59 -12.31 28.89 -7.83
CA VAL A 59 -13.19 28.31 -8.86
C VAL A 59 -12.63 27.03 -9.46
N ASP A 60 -11.31 26.94 -9.65
CA ASP A 60 -10.63 25.76 -10.21
C ASP A 60 -10.52 24.66 -9.15
N PHE A 61 -10.29 25.04 -7.88
CA PHE A 61 -10.42 24.13 -6.74
C PHE A 61 -11.84 23.53 -6.67
N LYS A 62 -12.88 24.37 -6.74
CA LYS A 62 -14.28 23.92 -6.67
C LYS A 62 -14.63 22.95 -7.80
N ALA A 63 -14.10 23.20 -8.99
CA ALA A 63 -14.31 22.32 -10.15
C ALA A 63 -13.66 20.95 -9.98
N THR A 64 -12.60 20.84 -9.16
CA THR A 64 -11.81 19.62 -8.98
C THR A 64 -11.96 18.98 -7.60
N LEU A 65 -12.74 19.58 -6.70
CA LEU A 65 -12.90 19.14 -5.31
C LEU A 65 -13.38 17.69 -5.19
N GLU A 66 -14.38 17.29 -5.98
CA GLU A 66 -14.92 15.94 -5.97
C GLU A 66 -13.86 14.92 -6.39
N ASP A 67 -13.19 15.15 -7.52
CA ASP A 67 -12.14 14.26 -8.04
C ASP A 67 -10.93 14.18 -7.09
N ALA A 68 -10.50 15.31 -6.53
CA ALA A 68 -9.42 15.35 -5.55
C ALA A 68 -9.78 14.60 -4.26
N THR A 69 -11.04 14.71 -3.82
CA THR A 69 -11.55 13.97 -2.65
C THR A 69 -11.61 12.48 -2.94
N ASN A 70 -12.09 12.07 -4.11
CA ASN A 70 -12.16 10.67 -4.53
C ASN A 70 -10.76 10.04 -4.61
N LEU A 71 -9.79 10.74 -5.22
CA LEU A 71 -8.41 10.29 -5.27
C LEU A 71 -7.80 10.19 -3.86
N GLY A 72 -7.99 11.21 -3.01
CA GLY A 72 -7.49 11.19 -1.64
C GLY A 72 -8.10 10.06 -0.80
N ASN A 73 -9.40 9.81 -0.92
CA ASN A 73 -10.08 8.68 -0.26
C ASN A 73 -9.51 7.34 -0.73
N GLU A 74 -9.23 7.19 -2.01
CA GLU A 74 -8.68 5.96 -2.56
C GLU A 74 -7.23 5.73 -2.13
N ILE A 75 -6.40 6.79 -2.04
CA ILE A 75 -5.05 6.71 -1.47
C ILE A 75 -5.13 6.30 0.00
N ALA A 76 -6.00 6.96 0.79
CA ALA A 76 -6.20 6.63 2.20
C ALA A 76 -6.71 5.20 2.39
N ARG A 77 -7.63 4.73 1.54
CA ARG A 77 -8.13 3.35 1.53
C ARG A 77 -6.97 2.37 1.28
N ARG A 78 -6.21 2.54 0.21
CA ARG A 78 -5.07 1.65 -0.12
C ARG A 78 -3.99 1.66 0.95
N TRP A 79 -3.72 2.82 1.54
CA TRP A 79 -2.79 2.92 2.67
C TRP A 79 -3.29 2.14 3.87
N ASN A 80 -4.56 2.30 4.23
CA ASN A 80 -5.16 1.63 5.40
C ASN A 80 -5.42 0.14 5.16
N GLU A 81 -5.55 -0.28 3.91
CA GLU A 81 -5.51 -1.68 3.47
C GLU A 81 -4.09 -2.24 3.49
N HIS A 82 -3.27 -1.80 4.45
CA HIS A 82 -2.17 -2.59 4.99
C HIS A 82 -2.76 -3.89 5.55
N GLU A 83 -3.10 -4.80 4.64
CA GLU A 83 -3.37 -6.19 4.92
C GLU A 83 -2.14 -6.74 5.63
N GLU A 84 -2.37 -7.33 6.80
CA GLU A 84 -1.37 -8.16 7.45
C GLU A 84 -0.88 -9.16 6.42
N TRP A 85 0.37 -8.99 6.02
CA TRP A 85 1.05 -10.02 5.27
C TRP A 85 1.11 -11.24 6.18
N HIS A 86 0.57 -12.35 5.69
CA HIS A 86 0.74 -13.63 6.37
C HIS A 86 2.22 -14.00 6.27
N GLU A 87 2.90 -14.01 7.41
CA GLU A 87 4.28 -14.48 7.51
C GLU A 87 4.32 -16.00 7.40
N CYS A 88 5.04 -16.52 6.41
CA CYS A 88 5.22 -17.96 6.26
C CYS A 88 6.05 -18.49 7.43
N LYS A 89 5.53 -19.47 8.16
CA LYS A 89 6.33 -20.18 9.16
C LYS A 89 7.44 -20.99 8.49
N GLU A 90 8.65 -20.91 9.05
CA GLU A 90 9.81 -21.65 8.53
C GLU A 90 9.54 -23.16 8.49
N ASP A 91 9.97 -23.81 7.41
CA ASP A 91 9.87 -25.26 7.19
C ASP A 91 8.44 -25.84 7.24
N THR A 92 7.44 -25.06 6.82
CA THR A 92 6.03 -25.51 6.72
C THR A 92 5.41 -25.20 5.37
N ASP A 93 4.38 -25.95 4.99
CA ASP A 93 3.52 -25.69 3.81
C ASP A 93 2.58 -24.48 4.03
N ASP A 94 3.01 -23.48 4.81
CA ASP A 94 2.25 -22.27 5.16
C ASP A 94 2.28 -21.21 4.04
N VAL A 95 2.16 -21.71 2.82
CA VAL A 95 2.08 -20.97 1.56
C VAL A 95 0.62 -20.98 1.08
N PRO A 96 0.18 -19.97 0.31
CA PRO A 96 -1.20 -19.92 -0.16
C PRO A 96 -1.49 -21.10 -1.10
N LYS A 97 -2.75 -21.52 -1.14
CA LYS A 97 -3.12 -22.66 -1.99
C LYS A 97 -2.97 -22.30 -3.46
N THR A 98 -2.58 -23.28 -4.27
CA THR A 98 -2.63 -23.17 -5.72
C THR A 98 -4.02 -22.66 -6.16
N PHE A 99 -4.07 -21.72 -7.10
CA PHE A 99 -5.27 -21.03 -7.60
C PHE A 99 -5.85 -19.91 -6.74
N GLU A 100 -5.23 -19.55 -5.61
CA GLU A 100 -5.64 -18.36 -4.85
C GLU A 100 -4.98 -17.09 -5.42
N TRP A 101 -5.74 -15.99 -5.44
CA TRP A 101 -5.24 -14.68 -5.85
C TRP A 101 -4.41 -14.09 -4.72
N CYS A 102 -3.09 -14.17 -4.85
CA CYS A 102 -2.17 -13.74 -3.82
C CYS A 102 -1.00 -12.91 -4.39
N LEU A 103 -0.49 -11.99 -3.57
CA LEU A 103 0.82 -11.37 -3.73
C LEU A 103 1.79 -12.06 -2.77
N LEU A 104 2.91 -12.52 -3.30
CA LEU A 104 3.99 -13.22 -2.60
C LEU A 104 5.18 -12.30 -2.44
N ARG A 105 5.86 -12.39 -1.31
CA ARG A 105 7.20 -11.83 -1.11
C ARG A 105 8.20 -12.97 -1.13
N VAL A 106 9.05 -12.99 -2.15
CA VAL A 106 10.05 -14.04 -2.35
C VAL A 106 11.45 -13.48 -2.12
N GLU A 107 12.26 -14.24 -1.40
CA GLU A 107 13.70 -13.99 -1.27
C GLU A 107 14.45 -15.07 -2.03
N TYR A 108 15.44 -14.70 -2.84
CA TYR A 108 16.31 -15.64 -3.55
C TYR A 108 17.72 -15.08 -3.68
N VAL A 109 18.68 -15.94 -3.98
CA VAL A 109 20.08 -15.53 -4.23
C VAL A 109 20.32 -15.42 -5.73
N CYS A 110 20.71 -14.24 -6.19
CA CYS A 110 21.13 -13.99 -7.57
C CYS A 110 22.54 -13.41 -7.55
N ASP A 111 23.47 -14.03 -8.28
CA ASP A 111 24.89 -13.62 -8.34
C ASP A 111 25.56 -13.47 -6.95
N GLY A 112 25.12 -14.25 -5.96
CA GLY A 112 25.63 -14.21 -4.59
C GLY A 112 25.01 -13.11 -3.71
N GLU A 113 24.08 -12.32 -4.24
CA GLU A 113 23.34 -11.29 -3.50
C GLU A 113 21.91 -11.75 -3.18
N LYS A 114 21.43 -11.42 -1.97
CA LYS A 114 20.04 -11.66 -1.59
C LYS A 114 19.14 -10.62 -2.24
N VAL A 115 18.21 -11.09 -3.06
CA VAL A 115 17.20 -10.26 -3.75
C VAL A 115 15.84 -10.51 -3.11
N VAL A 116 15.06 -9.45 -2.95
CA VAL A 116 13.67 -9.49 -2.50
C VAL A 116 12.79 -9.08 -3.68
N ASP A 117 11.82 -9.92 -4.03
CA ASP A 117 10.90 -9.67 -5.14
C ASP A 117 9.44 -9.90 -4.73
N TYR A 118 8.52 -9.30 -5.46
CA TYR A 118 7.09 -9.34 -5.21
C TYR A 118 6.35 -9.92 -6.41
N LEU A 119 5.79 -11.12 -6.24
CA LEU A 119 5.18 -11.89 -7.33
C LEU A 119 3.69 -12.11 -7.10
N THR A 120 2.90 -12.09 -8.16
CA THR A 120 1.48 -12.50 -8.10
C THR A 120 1.32 -13.98 -8.44
N SER A 121 0.57 -14.74 -7.64
CA SER A 121 0.45 -16.20 -7.74
C SER A 121 -0.81 -16.71 -8.44
N SER A 122 -1.63 -15.87 -9.05
CA SER A 122 -2.59 -16.37 -10.05
C SER A 122 -3.00 -15.33 -11.09
N TRP A 123 -3.11 -15.83 -12.32
CA TRP A 123 -3.84 -15.35 -13.51
C TRP A 123 -3.79 -16.48 -14.56
N ASN A 124 -4.87 -17.27 -14.68
CA ASN A 124 -4.91 -18.41 -15.59
C ASN A 124 -5.31 -17.96 -17.02
N PHE A 125 -4.59 -18.48 -18.04
CA PHE A 125 -4.80 -18.28 -19.49
C PHE A 125 -4.76 -16.84 -20.05
N GLY A 126 -3.85 -16.00 -19.55
CA GLY A 126 -3.55 -14.72 -20.20
C GLY A 126 -2.56 -13.85 -19.43
N TRP A 127 -1.27 -14.25 -19.44
CA TRP A 127 -0.12 -13.54 -18.85
C TRP A 127 -0.11 -13.37 -17.32
N THR A 128 -0.14 -14.48 -16.57
CA THR A 128 0.84 -14.79 -15.50
C THR A 128 1.07 -16.30 -15.45
N GLY A 129 1.85 -16.84 -16.39
CA GLY A 129 2.49 -18.14 -16.13
C GLY A 129 3.46 -17.93 -14.98
N ASP A 130 3.27 -18.67 -13.90
CA ASP A 130 3.89 -18.49 -12.59
C ASP A 130 5.34 -17.99 -12.68
N TYR A 131 5.57 -16.72 -12.35
CA TYR A 131 6.94 -16.21 -12.19
C TYR A 131 7.64 -16.96 -11.05
N LEU A 132 6.87 -17.61 -10.17
CA LEU A 132 7.36 -18.53 -9.17
C LEU A 132 8.02 -19.76 -9.81
N ASP A 133 7.45 -20.34 -10.87
CA ASP A 133 8.10 -21.43 -11.62
C ASP A 133 9.41 -20.95 -12.22
N LYS A 134 9.45 -19.72 -12.76
CA LYS A 134 10.70 -19.13 -13.24
C LYS A 134 11.71 -18.90 -12.11
N ILE A 135 11.28 -18.47 -10.93
CA ILE A 135 12.19 -18.33 -9.80
C ILE A 135 12.68 -19.71 -9.36
N ALA A 136 11.80 -20.70 -9.25
CA ALA A 136 12.13 -22.07 -8.89
C ALA A 136 13.07 -22.74 -9.90
N ASP A 137 12.88 -22.47 -11.19
CA ASP A 137 13.70 -22.99 -12.29
C ASP A 137 15.08 -22.32 -12.36
N ASN A 138 15.20 -21.06 -11.95
CA ASN A 138 16.44 -20.28 -12.08
C ASN A 138 17.24 -20.15 -10.76
N TYR A 139 16.61 -20.34 -9.61
CA TYR A 139 17.22 -20.14 -8.31
C TYR A 139 16.90 -21.32 -7.38
N GLU A 140 17.92 -22.13 -7.06
CA GLU A 140 17.77 -23.30 -6.18
C GLU A 140 17.41 -22.91 -4.72
N ASP A 141 17.87 -21.73 -4.28
CA ASP A 141 17.69 -21.22 -2.91
C ASP A 141 16.68 -20.06 -2.85
N TYR A 142 15.42 -20.31 -3.24
CA TYR A 142 14.34 -19.34 -3.08
C TYR A 142 13.44 -19.68 -1.88
N LYS A 143 12.92 -18.65 -1.20
CA LYS A 143 11.99 -18.77 -0.07
C LYS A 143 10.86 -17.77 -0.20
N ILE A 144 9.62 -18.25 -0.15
CA ILE A 144 8.46 -17.39 0.08
C ILE A 144 8.45 -17.06 1.57
N THR A 145 8.54 -15.78 1.89
CA THR A 145 8.61 -15.31 3.29
C THR A 145 7.28 -14.78 3.78
N HIS A 146 6.49 -14.19 2.89
CA HIS A 146 5.19 -13.64 3.21
C HIS A 146 4.25 -13.80 2.02
N TRP A 147 2.96 -13.84 2.29
CA TRP A 147 1.95 -13.73 1.27
C TRP A 147 0.73 -12.96 1.77
N LYS A 148 -0.08 -12.46 0.84
CA LYS A 148 -1.39 -11.89 1.15
C LYS A 148 -2.37 -12.13 0.02
N HIS A 149 -3.65 -12.24 0.34
CA HIS A 149 -4.69 -12.27 -0.68
C HIS A 149 -4.75 -10.94 -1.42
N ILE A 150 -5.08 -10.99 -2.70
CA ILE A 150 -5.39 -9.82 -3.51
C ILE A 150 -6.74 -10.00 -4.16
N ASN A 151 -7.47 -8.90 -4.31
CA ASN A 151 -8.66 -8.89 -5.17
C ASN A 151 -8.23 -9.04 -6.64
N ARG A 152 -9.04 -9.74 -7.45
CA ARG A 152 -8.86 -9.80 -8.91
C ARG A 152 -8.72 -8.37 -9.46
N PRO A 153 -7.67 -8.05 -10.22
CA PRO A 153 -7.53 -6.75 -10.86
C PRO A 153 -8.76 -6.43 -11.73
N LYS A 154 -9.31 -5.22 -11.59
CA LYS A 154 -10.42 -4.76 -12.44
C LYS A 154 -9.93 -4.54 -13.88
N GLY A 155 -10.73 -4.93 -14.87
CA GLY A 155 -10.46 -4.62 -16.28
C GLY A 155 -9.83 -5.74 -17.10
N VAL A 156 -9.85 -6.98 -16.60
CA VAL A 156 -9.39 -8.15 -17.37
C VAL A 156 -10.57 -9.12 -17.47
N GLU A 157 -11.10 -9.28 -18.69
CA GLU A 157 -12.25 -10.15 -19.00
C GLU A 157 -11.91 -11.64 -18.80
N GLU A 158 -12.94 -12.50 -18.74
CA GLU A 158 -12.81 -13.96 -18.62
C GLU A 158 -12.27 -14.64 -19.89
#